data_AF-A0A964YPW1-F1
#
_entry.id   AF-A0A964YPW1-F1
#
_cell.length_a   1.000
_cell.length_b   1.000
_cell.length_c   1.000
_cell.angle_alpha   90.00
_cell.angle_beta   90.00
_cell.angle_gamma   90.00
#
_symmetry.space_group_name_H-M   'P 1'
#
loop_
_entity.id
_entity.type
_entity.pdbx_description
1 polymer ?
#
loop_
_entity_poly.entity_id
_entity_poly.type
_entity_poly.pdbx_seq_one_letter_code
_entity_poly.pdbx_strand_id
1 'polypeptide(L)'
;MELKEIINEVAVFHNAFGIENHTSPTLLDEAGSTLRYNLMKEENEEYLEAAKKGDMVEIADALGDQLYILCGTLLRHGLQDKIEAIFCEIQRSNMSKLDADGKPIYREDGKVLKSELYFRPNIGQFLPYLQKDRREKVSSSTMLDFSLFLVPVDPEEFLETPLGERVCFNATSTEEVERNSLCIVHVKEYRNHTNTVVGALDFRKELYSLYPHHHWKTKLYDLGDINSGERVEDTYFALQTLVAELVKINCIPIVVGGSMDLMHALSVGFEITEQLINLCAVDERLNLGQPEDPISSKGYLSSLLLRRPCYLFNHATVGVQPNRNPPQEMALYDKLFFDVCKLGAFTSDFRLAEPHLRNADIIGMNLDAVKASERQLKEGNPNGFTLEQFCRIAKYAGISDKLSCFGVFNPMNENSYDAALVAHTLWYFMEGIEERKGDFPVGSKKDYLRFTVVMENEFKELIFYKSNKTDRWWMEVPYPSTESSRFERHHLVPCDKLDYDNAMNNELPDLWWRTYQKLG
;
A
#
# COMPACT_ATOMS: atom_id res chain seq x y z
N MET A 1 22.93 -30.90 -30.46
CA MET A 1 21.69 -31.17 -29.72
C MET A 1 20.89 -29.89 -29.72
N GLU A 2 19.68 -29.88 -30.28
CA GLU A 2 18.76 -28.74 -30.16
C GLU A 2 18.34 -28.55 -28.70
N LEU A 3 17.93 -27.35 -28.28
CA LEU A 3 17.53 -27.09 -26.89
C LEU A 3 16.42 -28.06 -26.42
N LYS A 4 15.50 -28.37 -27.31
CA LYS A 4 14.45 -29.38 -27.09
C LYS A 4 15.01 -30.77 -26.78
N GLU A 5 16.07 -31.19 -27.45
CA GLU A 5 16.71 -32.49 -27.20
C GLU A 5 17.39 -32.49 -25.81
N ILE A 6 18.02 -31.39 -25.40
CA ILE A 6 18.60 -31.22 -24.05
C ILE A 6 17.52 -31.32 -22.97
N ILE A 7 16.40 -30.64 -23.14
CA ILE A 7 15.28 -30.69 -22.18
C ILE A 7 14.73 -32.13 -22.10
N ASN A 8 14.63 -32.85 -23.22
CA ASN A 8 14.15 -34.23 -23.23
C ASN A 8 15.06 -35.19 -22.46
N GLU A 9 16.39 -35.03 -22.52
CA GLU A 9 17.32 -35.83 -21.71
C GLU A 9 17.09 -35.61 -20.21
N VAL A 10 16.85 -34.36 -19.78
CA VAL A 10 16.49 -34.07 -18.38
C VAL A 10 15.12 -34.65 -18.00
N ALA A 11 14.17 -34.69 -18.93
CA ALA A 11 12.88 -35.34 -18.70
C ALA A 11 13.02 -36.86 -18.47
N VAL A 12 13.91 -37.52 -19.21
CA VAL A 12 14.26 -38.94 -19.01
C VAL A 12 14.82 -39.16 -17.61
N PHE A 13 15.74 -38.29 -17.16
CA PHE A 13 16.26 -38.32 -15.80
C PHE A 13 15.16 -38.12 -14.75
N HIS A 14 14.35 -37.07 -14.87
CA HIS A 14 13.23 -36.83 -13.96
C HIS A 14 12.31 -38.07 -13.83
N ASN A 15 11.96 -38.70 -14.96
CA ASN A 15 11.14 -39.91 -14.96
C ASN A 15 11.83 -41.09 -14.25
N ALA A 16 13.14 -41.27 -14.45
CA ALA A 16 13.93 -42.32 -13.81
C ALA A 16 14.03 -42.13 -12.27
N PHE A 17 14.06 -40.88 -11.81
CA PHE A 17 14.21 -40.52 -10.40
C PHE A 17 12.88 -40.16 -9.70
N GLY A 18 11.75 -40.35 -10.37
CA GLY A 18 10.42 -40.08 -9.79
C GLY A 18 10.09 -38.61 -9.60
N ILE A 19 10.79 -37.72 -10.31
CA ILE A 19 10.49 -36.28 -10.33
C ILE A 19 9.42 -36.05 -11.39
N GLU A 20 8.31 -35.45 -11.00
CA GLU A 20 7.19 -35.21 -11.91
C GLU A 20 7.54 -34.16 -12.98
N ASN A 21 7.08 -34.37 -14.21
CA ASN A 21 7.20 -33.44 -15.33
C ASN A 21 5.81 -32.92 -15.72
N HIS A 22 5.66 -31.62 -15.91
CA HIS A 22 4.42 -31.02 -16.40
C HIS A 22 4.47 -30.81 -17.91
N THR A 23 3.35 -31.03 -18.58
CA THR A 23 3.21 -30.86 -20.05
C THR A 23 2.52 -29.56 -20.44
N SER A 24 2.09 -28.77 -19.46
CA SER A 24 1.46 -27.46 -19.62
C SER A 24 1.96 -26.49 -18.55
N PRO A 25 1.89 -25.17 -18.77
CA PRO A 25 2.26 -24.17 -17.77
C PRO A 25 1.63 -24.44 -16.40
N THR A 26 2.45 -24.69 -15.39
CA THR A 26 2.02 -25.08 -14.04
C THR A 26 2.72 -24.24 -12.97
N LEU A 27 1.97 -23.83 -11.94
CA LEU A 27 2.53 -23.24 -10.73
C LEU A 27 2.92 -24.36 -9.77
N LEU A 28 4.13 -24.29 -9.22
CA LEU A 28 4.58 -25.17 -8.15
C LEU A 28 4.06 -24.64 -6.81
N ASP A 29 3.94 -25.53 -5.83
CA ASP A 29 3.73 -25.13 -4.45
C ASP A 29 5.00 -24.47 -3.87
N GLU A 30 4.89 -23.91 -2.66
CA GLU A 30 6.00 -23.21 -2.01
C GLU A 30 7.24 -24.10 -1.89
N ALA A 31 7.07 -25.34 -1.44
CA ALA A 31 8.17 -26.30 -1.31
C ALA A 31 8.87 -26.57 -2.66
N GLY A 32 8.09 -26.78 -3.73
CA GLY A 32 8.62 -26.99 -5.08
C GLY A 32 9.37 -25.77 -5.61
N SER A 33 8.80 -24.57 -5.46
CA SER A 33 9.44 -23.31 -5.87
C SER A 33 10.73 -23.03 -5.08
N THR A 34 10.72 -23.23 -3.77
CA THR A 34 11.90 -23.07 -2.91
C THR A 34 13.00 -24.06 -3.27
N LEU A 35 12.65 -25.32 -3.56
CA LEU A 35 13.62 -26.32 -4.00
C LEU A 35 14.31 -25.91 -5.31
N ARG A 36 13.54 -25.47 -6.33
CA ARG A 36 14.14 -25.02 -7.61
C ARG A 36 15.03 -23.80 -7.43
N TYR A 37 14.64 -22.86 -6.57
CA TYR A 37 15.45 -21.69 -6.23
C TYR A 37 16.77 -22.09 -5.57
N ASN A 38 16.74 -22.96 -4.57
CA ASN A 38 17.94 -23.40 -3.85
C ASN A 38 18.93 -24.13 -4.76
N LEU A 39 18.43 -25.02 -5.62
CA LEU A 39 19.28 -25.72 -6.60
C LEU A 39 19.99 -24.72 -7.54
N MET A 40 19.26 -23.76 -8.11
CA MET A 40 19.89 -22.76 -8.99
C MET A 40 20.86 -21.84 -8.24
N LYS A 41 20.57 -21.54 -6.97
CA LYS A 41 21.44 -20.73 -6.12
C LYS A 41 22.76 -21.44 -5.87
N GLU A 42 22.74 -22.73 -5.55
CA GLU A 42 23.92 -23.57 -5.31
C GLU A 42 24.85 -23.54 -6.53
N GLU A 43 24.36 -23.89 -7.73
CA GLU A 43 25.18 -23.89 -8.96
C GLU A 43 25.75 -22.49 -9.30
N ASN A 44 25.02 -21.42 -8.96
CA ASN A 44 25.48 -20.05 -9.19
C ASN A 44 26.56 -19.61 -8.19
N GLU A 45 26.54 -20.14 -6.97
CA GLU A 45 27.62 -19.94 -5.99
C GLU A 45 28.89 -20.68 -6.45
N GLU A 46 28.77 -21.91 -6.95
CA GLU A 46 29.89 -22.68 -7.51
C GLU A 46 30.52 -22.01 -8.74
N TYR A 47 29.70 -21.52 -9.67
CA TYR A 47 30.16 -20.71 -10.80
C TYR A 47 30.99 -19.49 -10.34
N LEU A 48 30.51 -18.75 -9.34
CA LEU A 48 31.18 -17.56 -8.85
C LEU A 48 32.53 -17.90 -8.21
N GLU A 49 32.60 -19.01 -7.48
CA GLU A 49 33.86 -19.49 -6.91
C GLU A 49 34.86 -19.90 -7.99
N ALA A 50 34.42 -20.68 -8.98
CA ALA A 50 35.26 -21.14 -10.09
C ALA A 50 35.78 -19.96 -10.92
N ALA A 51 34.92 -18.98 -11.21
CA ALA A 51 35.27 -17.74 -11.90
C ALA A 51 36.34 -16.93 -11.15
N LYS A 52 36.23 -16.82 -9.81
CA LYS A 52 37.23 -16.14 -8.97
C LYS A 52 38.56 -16.87 -8.93
N LYS A 53 38.55 -18.21 -9.01
CA LYS A 53 39.75 -19.07 -9.03
C LYS A 53 40.37 -19.16 -10.44
N GLY A 54 39.66 -18.70 -11.48
CA GLY A 54 40.10 -18.80 -12.86
C GLY A 54 40.08 -20.25 -13.38
N ASP A 55 39.23 -21.10 -12.81
CA ASP A 55 39.16 -22.52 -13.15
C ASP A 55 38.14 -22.76 -14.26
N MET A 56 38.63 -22.93 -15.49
CA MET A 56 37.76 -23.10 -16.66
C MET A 56 36.99 -24.43 -16.66
N VAL A 57 37.51 -25.47 -16.01
CA VAL A 57 36.83 -26.78 -15.95
C VAL A 57 35.61 -26.66 -15.05
N GLU A 58 35.80 -26.13 -13.85
CA GLU A 58 34.72 -25.93 -12.87
C GLU A 58 33.72 -24.85 -13.34
N ILE A 59 34.17 -23.83 -14.09
CA ILE A 59 33.25 -22.89 -14.76
C ILE A 59 32.36 -23.62 -15.77
N ALA A 60 32.94 -24.51 -16.58
CA ALA A 60 32.18 -25.25 -17.59
C ALA A 60 31.19 -26.24 -16.94
N ASP A 61 31.60 -26.86 -15.83
CA ASP A 61 30.77 -27.76 -15.03
C ASP A 61 29.55 -27.02 -14.45
N ALA A 62 29.78 -25.95 -13.69
CA ALA A 62 28.72 -25.16 -13.07
C ALA A 62 27.75 -24.53 -14.11
N LEU A 63 28.25 -24.09 -15.28
CA LEU A 63 27.38 -23.60 -16.36
C LEU A 63 26.55 -24.74 -16.99
N GLY A 64 27.10 -25.95 -17.06
CA GLY A 64 26.40 -27.17 -17.47
C GLY A 64 25.29 -27.53 -16.49
N ASP A 65 25.57 -27.49 -15.19
CA ASP A 65 24.59 -27.79 -14.15
C ASP A 65 23.51 -26.74 -14.04
N GLN A 66 23.83 -25.45 -14.18
CA GLN A 66 22.82 -24.39 -14.33
C GLN A 66 21.87 -24.66 -15.50
N LEU A 67 22.38 -25.10 -16.65
CA LEU A 67 21.54 -25.49 -17.78
C LEU A 67 20.66 -26.70 -17.43
N TYR A 68 21.23 -27.71 -16.76
CA TYR A 68 20.51 -28.90 -16.34
C TYR A 68 19.37 -28.57 -15.36
N ILE A 69 19.66 -27.77 -14.34
CA ILE A 69 18.67 -27.26 -13.37
C ILE A 69 17.65 -26.36 -14.07
N LEU A 70 18.05 -25.51 -15.02
CA LEU A 70 17.08 -24.70 -15.76
C LEU A 70 16.13 -25.58 -16.58
N CYS A 71 16.65 -26.56 -17.33
CA CYS A 71 15.84 -27.52 -18.08
C CYS A 71 14.87 -28.29 -17.15
N GLY A 72 15.35 -28.76 -15.99
CA GLY A 72 14.48 -29.38 -15.00
C GLY A 72 13.40 -28.44 -14.47
N THR A 73 13.73 -27.16 -14.25
CA THR A 73 12.76 -26.14 -13.79
C THR A 73 11.71 -25.86 -14.87
N LEU A 74 12.12 -25.80 -16.14
CA LEU A 74 11.19 -25.66 -17.27
C LEU A 74 10.21 -26.83 -17.33
N LEU A 75 10.68 -28.06 -17.14
CA LEU A 75 9.82 -29.25 -17.08
C LEU A 75 8.89 -29.26 -15.87
N ARG A 76 9.37 -28.83 -14.70
CA ARG A 76 8.54 -28.66 -13.50
C ARG A 76 7.45 -27.60 -13.69
N HIS A 77 7.68 -26.59 -14.51
CA HIS A 77 6.68 -25.58 -14.84
C HIS A 77 5.92 -25.85 -16.14
N GLY A 78 6.23 -26.94 -16.86
CA GLY A 78 5.62 -27.26 -18.15
C GLY A 78 5.82 -26.21 -19.25
N LEU A 79 6.99 -25.58 -19.27
CA LEU A 79 7.37 -24.52 -20.22
C LEU A 79 8.30 -24.99 -21.35
N GLN A 80 8.65 -26.27 -21.40
CA GLN A 80 9.59 -26.85 -22.37
C GLN A 80 9.23 -26.55 -23.84
N ASP A 81 7.94 -26.54 -24.19
CA ASP A 81 7.49 -26.27 -25.57
C ASP A 81 7.28 -24.77 -25.86
N LYS A 82 7.56 -23.89 -24.88
CA LYS A 82 7.33 -22.44 -24.96
C LYS A 82 8.61 -21.63 -24.84
N ILE A 83 9.64 -22.19 -24.19
CA ILE A 83 10.83 -21.43 -23.80
C ILE A 83 11.57 -20.81 -24.99
N GLU A 84 11.62 -21.49 -26.14
CA GLU A 84 12.25 -20.95 -27.35
C GLU A 84 11.53 -19.69 -27.86
N ALA A 85 10.19 -19.73 -27.92
CA ALA A 85 9.40 -18.59 -28.35
C ALA A 85 9.49 -17.42 -27.36
N ILE A 86 9.50 -17.72 -26.06
CA ILE A 86 9.71 -16.76 -24.97
C ILE A 86 11.09 -16.10 -25.10
N PHE A 87 12.14 -16.89 -25.33
CA PHE A 87 13.50 -16.40 -25.53
C PHE A 87 13.58 -15.47 -26.75
N CYS A 88 12.97 -15.84 -27.88
CA CYS A 88 12.92 -14.99 -29.07
C CYS A 88 12.25 -13.63 -28.81
N GLU A 89 11.18 -13.58 -28.02
CA GLU A 89 10.52 -12.32 -27.64
C GLU A 89 11.38 -11.46 -26.70
N ILE A 90 12.05 -12.09 -25.73
CA ILE A 90 13.02 -11.42 -24.84
C ILE A 90 14.15 -10.84 -25.68
N GLN A 91 14.69 -11.62 -26.63
CA GLN A 91 15.75 -11.17 -27.52
C GLN A 91 15.28 -10.01 -28.39
N ARG A 92 14.08 -10.08 -28.96
CA ARG A 92 13.49 -9.00 -29.76
C ARG A 92 13.39 -7.70 -28.98
N SER A 93 12.92 -7.76 -27.73
CA SER A 93 12.87 -6.61 -26.81
C SER A 93 14.27 -6.12 -26.42
N ASN A 94 15.22 -7.01 -26.15
CA ASN A 94 16.59 -6.62 -25.82
C ASN A 94 17.26 -5.88 -26.99
N MET A 95 17.05 -6.33 -28.22
CA MET A 95 17.57 -5.65 -29.41
C MET A 95 16.91 -4.29 -29.65
N SER A 96 15.69 -4.04 -29.13
CA SER A 96 15.05 -2.72 -29.19
C SER A 96 15.69 -1.66 -28.29
N LYS A 97 16.64 -2.05 -27.42
CA LYS A 97 17.41 -1.11 -26.58
C LYS A 97 18.48 -0.35 -27.34
N LEU A 98 18.81 -0.76 -28.57
CA LEU A 98 19.74 -0.04 -29.43
C LEU A 98 19.13 1.30 -29.86
N ASP A 99 19.96 2.31 -30.06
CA ASP A 99 19.55 3.61 -30.60
C ASP A 99 19.23 3.54 -32.11
N ALA A 100 18.88 4.67 -32.71
CA ALA A 100 18.53 4.77 -34.13
C ALA A 100 19.68 4.37 -35.08
N ASP A 101 20.93 4.38 -34.61
CA ASP A 101 22.12 3.97 -35.35
C ASP A 101 22.54 2.51 -35.07
N GLY A 102 21.74 1.77 -34.28
CA GLY A 102 22.00 0.40 -33.90
C GLY A 102 23.08 0.25 -32.84
N LYS A 103 23.39 1.30 -32.08
CA LYS A 103 24.41 1.27 -31.02
C LYS A 103 23.79 1.10 -29.63
N PRO A 104 24.44 0.31 -28.76
CA PRO A 104 24.03 0.21 -27.36
C PRO A 104 24.43 1.46 -26.58
N ILE A 105 23.52 1.93 -25.71
CA ILE A 105 23.77 3.01 -24.76
C ILE A 105 24.19 2.35 -23.44
N TYR A 106 25.40 2.63 -22.94
CA TYR A 106 25.90 2.04 -21.70
C TYR A 106 25.85 3.01 -20.52
N ARG A 107 25.58 2.47 -19.32
CA ARG A 107 25.83 3.12 -18.03
C ARG A 107 27.29 2.88 -17.60
N GLU A 108 27.80 3.68 -16.65
CA GLU A 108 29.16 3.57 -16.10
C GLU A 108 29.52 2.18 -15.54
N ASP A 109 28.54 1.37 -15.13
CA ASP A 109 28.73 0.00 -14.64
C ASP A 109 28.69 -1.07 -15.75
N GLY A 110 28.62 -0.66 -17.02
CA GLY A 110 28.55 -1.55 -18.17
C GLY A 110 27.14 -2.05 -18.52
N LYS A 111 26.08 -1.61 -17.82
CA LYS A 111 24.71 -2.03 -18.13
C LYS A 111 24.16 -1.30 -19.37
N VAL A 112 23.50 -2.06 -20.26
CA VAL A 112 22.82 -1.49 -21.44
C VAL A 112 21.52 -0.78 -21.02
N LEU A 113 21.42 0.51 -21.31
CA LEU A 113 20.27 1.38 -21.09
C LEU A 113 19.19 1.19 -22.15
N LYS A 114 17.97 1.65 -21.86
CA LYS A 114 16.84 1.60 -22.79
C LYS A 114 16.88 2.84 -23.70
N SER A 115 16.87 2.65 -25.02
CA SER A 115 16.69 3.73 -25.99
C SER A 115 15.22 4.15 -26.09
N GLU A 116 14.95 5.20 -26.86
CA GLU A 116 13.60 5.64 -27.21
C GLU A 116 12.81 4.60 -28.03
N LEU A 117 13.49 3.65 -28.67
CA LEU A 117 12.89 2.56 -29.47
C LEU A 117 12.49 1.35 -28.62
N TYR A 118 12.82 1.37 -27.32
CA TYR A 118 12.61 0.24 -26.44
C TYR A 118 11.12 -0.08 -26.25
N PHE A 119 10.79 -1.37 -26.36
CA PHE A 119 9.51 -1.92 -25.93
C PHE A 119 9.71 -3.08 -24.95
N ARG A 120 8.76 -3.26 -24.03
CA ARG A 120 8.75 -4.36 -23.06
C ARG A 120 8.38 -5.67 -23.76
N PRO A 121 9.04 -6.81 -23.47
CA PRO A 121 8.70 -8.08 -24.14
C PRO A 121 7.30 -8.54 -23.73
N ASN A 122 6.48 -8.95 -24.71
CA ASN A 122 5.14 -9.45 -24.45
C ASN A 122 5.15 -10.97 -24.23
N ILE A 123 5.59 -11.42 -23.05
CA ILE A 123 5.70 -12.86 -22.75
C ILE A 123 4.32 -13.53 -22.62
N GLY A 124 3.31 -12.75 -22.19
CA GLY A 124 1.95 -13.24 -21.97
C GLY A 124 1.33 -13.89 -23.21
N GLN A 125 1.74 -13.50 -24.41
CA GLN A 125 1.25 -14.07 -25.68
C GLN A 125 1.53 -15.58 -25.81
N PHE A 126 2.55 -16.13 -25.13
CA PHE A 126 2.94 -17.55 -25.24
C PHE A 126 2.32 -18.45 -24.18
N LEU A 127 1.56 -17.88 -23.24
CA LEU A 127 0.97 -18.59 -22.11
C LEU A 127 -0.58 -18.53 -22.17
N PRO A 128 -1.22 -19.03 -23.24
CA PRO A 128 -2.65 -18.85 -23.48
C PRO A 128 -3.56 -19.60 -22.50
N TYR A 129 -3.04 -20.59 -21.75
CA TYR A 129 -3.78 -21.28 -20.69
C TYR A 129 -3.71 -20.54 -19.34
N LEU A 130 -2.61 -19.85 -19.04
CA LEU A 130 -2.62 -18.78 -18.04
C LEU A 130 -3.50 -17.63 -18.48
N GLN A 131 -3.74 -17.48 -19.79
CA GLN A 131 -4.81 -16.65 -20.33
C GLN A 131 -6.15 -17.37 -20.41
N LYS A 132 -6.40 -18.59 -19.91
CA LYS A 132 -7.78 -19.08 -19.69
C LYS A 132 -8.19 -18.82 -18.25
N ASP A 133 -7.30 -19.06 -17.29
CA ASP A 133 -7.46 -18.56 -15.91
C ASP A 133 -7.28 -17.02 -15.81
N ARG A 134 -6.60 -16.39 -16.78
CA ARG A 134 -6.61 -14.92 -16.96
C ARG A 134 -7.53 -14.39 -18.07
N ARG A 135 -8.12 -15.16 -19.01
CA ARG A 135 -9.15 -14.61 -19.95
C ARG A 135 -10.58 -14.91 -19.51
N GLU A 136 -10.80 -15.85 -18.60
CA GLU A 136 -11.98 -15.77 -17.71
C GLU A 136 -11.86 -14.59 -16.71
N LYS A 137 -10.68 -13.95 -16.61
CA LYS A 137 -10.47 -12.73 -15.79
C LYS A 137 -10.05 -11.45 -16.53
N VAL A 138 -9.85 -11.47 -17.86
CA VAL A 138 -9.40 -10.28 -18.63
C VAL A 138 -10.04 -10.22 -20.04
N SER A 139 -11.10 -10.97 -20.33
CA SER A 139 -12.00 -10.60 -21.43
C SER A 139 -13.50 -10.73 -21.14
N SER A 140 -13.90 -10.84 -19.88
CA SER A 140 -14.99 -10.00 -19.37
C SER A 140 -14.35 -8.98 -18.44
N SER A 141 -14.87 -7.76 -18.39
CA SER A 141 -14.87 -7.11 -17.09
C SER A 141 -15.62 -8.08 -16.17
N THR A 142 -14.90 -8.83 -15.34
CA THR A 142 -15.51 -9.29 -14.10
C THR A 142 -15.56 -8.05 -13.24
N MET A 143 -16.51 -7.18 -13.58
CA MET A 143 -16.90 -6.06 -12.77
C MET A 143 -17.16 -6.64 -11.39
N LEU A 144 -16.66 -5.98 -10.36
CA LEU A 144 -17.13 -6.35 -9.04
C LEU A 144 -18.60 -5.95 -8.99
N ASP A 145 -19.47 -6.96 -9.06
CA ASP A 145 -20.88 -6.80 -8.76
C ASP A 145 -20.98 -6.49 -7.26
N PHE A 146 -21.37 -5.26 -6.96
CA PHE A 146 -21.47 -4.78 -5.59
C PHE A 146 -22.51 -5.56 -4.80
N SER A 147 -23.53 -6.15 -5.45
CA SER A 147 -24.56 -6.94 -4.78
C SER A 147 -24.03 -8.22 -4.11
N LEU A 148 -22.81 -8.65 -4.45
CA LEU A 148 -22.13 -9.77 -3.80
C LEU A 148 -21.79 -9.48 -2.33
N PHE A 149 -21.54 -8.20 -2.00
CA PHE A 149 -21.00 -7.79 -0.70
C PHE A 149 -21.79 -6.68 -0.03
N LEU A 150 -22.45 -5.84 -0.82
CA LEU A 150 -23.07 -4.60 -0.39
C LEU A 150 -24.59 -4.71 -0.38
N VAL A 151 -25.18 -4.18 0.68
CA VAL A 151 -26.61 -3.91 0.76
C VAL A 151 -26.83 -2.42 0.43
N PRO A 152 -27.56 -2.10 -0.65
CA PRO A 152 -27.80 -0.71 -1.03
C PRO A 152 -28.66 0.02 0.00
N VAL A 153 -28.53 1.34 0.01
CA VAL A 153 -29.27 2.25 0.87
C VAL A 153 -30.44 2.83 0.07
N ASP A 154 -31.59 3.00 0.72
CA ASP A 154 -32.73 3.67 0.10
C ASP A 154 -32.42 5.17 -0.10
N PRO A 155 -32.32 5.67 -1.35
CA PRO A 155 -32.00 7.08 -1.59
C PRO A 155 -33.16 8.03 -1.27
N GLU A 156 -34.41 7.57 -1.22
CA GLU A 156 -35.58 8.45 -1.09
C GLU A 156 -35.49 9.36 0.15
N GLU A 157 -34.89 8.87 1.24
CA GLU A 157 -34.70 9.63 2.48
C GLU A 157 -33.69 10.78 2.36
N PHE A 158 -32.82 10.76 1.35
CA PHE A 158 -31.67 11.65 1.25
C PHE A 158 -31.70 12.57 0.03
N LEU A 159 -32.49 12.26 -1.00
CA LEU A 159 -32.52 13.03 -2.25
C LEU A 159 -32.95 14.50 -2.09
N GLU A 160 -33.68 14.83 -1.01
CA GLU A 160 -34.10 16.21 -0.70
C GLU A 160 -33.15 16.94 0.27
N THR A 161 -32.04 16.31 0.66
CA THR A 161 -31.07 16.90 1.59
C THR A 161 -29.92 17.61 0.87
N PRO A 162 -29.29 18.65 1.48
CA PRO A 162 -28.35 19.52 0.78
C PRO A 162 -27.12 18.83 0.18
N LEU A 163 -26.56 17.82 0.86
CA LEU A 163 -25.48 17.02 0.30
C LEU A 163 -26.02 15.77 -0.40
N GLY A 164 -27.11 15.17 0.10
CA GLY A 164 -27.69 13.96 -0.49
C GLY A 164 -28.10 14.11 -1.95
N GLU A 165 -28.56 15.30 -2.37
CA GLU A 165 -28.86 15.57 -3.79
C GLU A 165 -27.64 15.44 -4.73
N ARG A 166 -26.42 15.45 -4.18
CA ARG A 166 -25.15 15.33 -4.92
C ARG A 166 -24.52 13.95 -4.85
N VAL A 167 -25.11 13.03 -4.07
CA VAL A 167 -24.60 11.68 -3.88
C VAL A 167 -25.17 10.76 -4.94
N CYS A 168 -24.30 9.97 -5.56
CA CYS A 168 -24.68 8.88 -6.44
C CYS A 168 -24.95 7.63 -5.61
N PHE A 169 -26.21 7.19 -5.57
CA PHE A 169 -26.63 5.96 -4.89
C PHE A 169 -26.83 4.82 -5.90
N ASN A 170 -26.92 3.59 -5.37
CA ASN A 170 -27.32 2.40 -6.12
C ASN A 170 -26.43 2.05 -7.32
N ALA A 171 -25.14 2.42 -7.26
CA ALA A 171 -24.17 1.84 -8.18
C ALA A 171 -24.19 0.32 -8.00
N THR A 172 -24.30 -0.43 -9.09
CA THR A 172 -24.38 -1.90 -9.04
C THR A 172 -23.03 -2.57 -9.27
N SER A 173 -22.08 -1.84 -9.85
CA SER A 173 -20.74 -2.36 -10.13
C SER A 173 -19.70 -1.25 -10.22
N THR A 174 -18.42 -1.64 -10.25
CA THR A 174 -17.32 -0.70 -10.46
C THR A 174 -17.34 0.05 -11.80
N GLU A 175 -18.09 -0.40 -12.81
CA GLU A 175 -18.20 0.33 -14.09
C GLU A 175 -19.06 1.59 -14.01
N GLU A 176 -20.01 1.62 -13.07
CA GLU A 176 -20.90 2.76 -12.85
C GLU A 176 -20.24 3.85 -11.98
N VAL A 177 -19.06 3.55 -11.41
CA VAL A 177 -18.29 4.48 -10.59
C VAL A 177 -17.29 5.22 -11.47
N GLU A 178 -17.46 6.54 -11.57
CA GLU A 178 -16.52 7.41 -12.28
C GLU A 178 -15.13 7.38 -11.63
N ARG A 179 -14.06 7.38 -12.43
CA ARG A 179 -12.68 7.46 -11.91
C ARG A 179 -12.45 8.76 -11.14
N ASN A 180 -11.55 8.73 -10.15
CA ASN A 180 -11.26 9.86 -9.27
C ASN A 180 -12.44 10.29 -8.38
N SER A 181 -13.38 9.38 -8.09
CA SER A 181 -14.50 9.62 -7.19
C SER A 181 -14.19 9.21 -5.75
N LEU A 182 -15.00 9.71 -4.82
CA LEU A 182 -15.07 9.25 -3.44
C LEU A 182 -16.16 8.18 -3.30
N CYS A 183 -15.85 7.09 -2.63
CA CYS A 183 -16.79 5.98 -2.45
C CYS A 183 -16.96 5.64 -0.97
N ILE A 184 -18.10 6.03 -0.39
CA ILE A 184 -18.45 5.71 1.00
C ILE A 184 -18.98 4.27 1.07
N VAL A 185 -18.50 3.53 2.05
CA VAL A 185 -19.02 2.22 2.45
C VAL A 185 -19.09 2.13 3.97
N HIS A 186 -20.21 1.65 4.48
CA HIS A 186 -20.39 1.40 5.91
C HIS A 186 -20.14 -0.09 6.22
N VAL A 187 -19.24 -0.40 7.14
CA VAL A 187 -18.90 -1.78 7.49
C VAL A 187 -19.39 -2.07 8.91
N LYS A 188 -20.18 -3.12 9.08
CA LYS A 188 -20.81 -3.48 10.36
C LYS A 188 -20.06 -4.59 11.11
N GLU A 189 -18.74 -4.63 11.03
CA GLU A 189 -17.92 -5.67 11.67
C GLU A 189 -17.22 -5.15 12.92
N TYR A 190 -17.68 -5.60 14.09
CA TYR A 190 -17.19 -5.16 15.40
C TYR A 190 -16.73 -6.33 16.29
N ARG A 191 -16.72 -7.57 15.78
CA ARG A 191 -16.46 -8.77 16.59
C ARG A 191 -15.05 -8.81 17.20
N ASN A 192 -14.10 -8.10 16.59
CA ASN A 192 -12.71 -8.00 17.04
C ASN A 192 -12.43 -6.72 17.85
N HIS A 193 -13.48 -6.01 18.26
CA HIS A 193 -13.40 -4.95 19.25
C HIS A 193 -13.44 -5.49 20.67
N THR A 194 -12.75 -4.85 21.62
CA THR A 194 -12.75 -5.32 23.02
C THR A 194 -14.01 -4.97 23.81
N ASN A 195 -14.76 -3.95 23.39
CA ASN A 195 -16.04 -3.59 23.99
C ASN A 195 -17.19 -4.04 23.08
N THR A 196 -18.28 -4.51 23.67
CA THR A 196 -19.53 -4.79 22.95
C THR A 196 -20.04 -3.49 22.32
N VAL A 197 -19.90 -3.33 21.01
CA VAL A 197 -20.50 -2.21 20.29
C VAL A 197 -21.96 -2.54 20.06
N VAL A 198 -22.86 -1.78 20.69
CA VAL A 198 -24.30 -1.95 20.54
C VAL A 198 -24.76 -1.25 19.27
N GLY A 199 -24.96 -2.04 18.21
CA GLY A 199 -25.57 -1.60 16.96
C GLY A 199 -24.62 -0.86 16.01
N ALA A 200 -24.96 -0.92 14.72
CA ALA A 200 -24.28 -0.14 13.69
C ALA A 200 -24.80 1.30 13.69
N LEU A 201 -23.90 2.27 13.67
CA LEU A 201 -24.22 3.69 13.61
C LEU A 201 -24.86 4.04 12.25
N ASP A 202 -25.94 4.81 12.26
CA ASP A 202 -26.41 5.49 11.05
C ASP A 202 -25.93 6.95 11.03
N PHE A 203 -24.91 7.22 10.24
CA PHE A 203 -24.32 8.56 10.07
C PHE A 203 -24.89 9.31 8.86
N ARG A 204 -25.65 8.63 7.98
CA ARG A 204 -26.01 9.16 6.66
C ARG A 204 -26.94 10.36 6.76
N LYS A 205 -27.94 10.29 7.65
CA LYS A 205 -28.87 11.39 7.89
C LYS A 205 -28.14 12.66 8.32
N GLU A 206 -27.20 12.55 9.25
CA GLU A 206 -26.40 13.68 9.71
C GLU A 206 -25.50 14.19 8.57
N LEU A 207 -24.78 13.31 7.87
CA LEU A 207 -23.88 13.68 6.79
C LEU A 207 -24.60 14.38 5.63
N TYR A 208 -25.67 13.78 5.12
CA TYR A 208 -26.36 14.27 3.94
C TYR A 208 -27.18 15.54 4.20
N SER A 209 -27.48 15.83 5.48
CA SER A 209 -28.08 17.11 5.90
C SER A 209 -27.12 18.31 5.82
N LEU A 210 -25.79 18.07 5.78
CA LEU A 210 -24.79 19.14 5.72
C LEU A 210 -24.76 19.81 4.35
N TYR A 211 -24.48 21.11 4.33
CA TYR A 211 -24.33 21.83 3.07
C TYR A 211 -22.97 21.53 2.42
N PRO A 212 -22.91 21.11 1.14
CA PRO A 212 -21.66 21.00 0.42
C PRO A 212 -21.08 22.39 0.15
N HIS A 213 -19.75 22.49 0.04
CA HIS A 213 -19.15 23.73 -0.45
C HIS A 213 -19.49 23.93 -1.93
N HIS A 214 -19.67 25.18 -2.37
CA HIS A 214 -20.07 25.51 -3.74
C HIS A 214 -19.09 25.07 -4.85
N HIS A 215 -17.89 24.64 -4.49
CA HIS A 215 -16.81 24.30 -5.43
C HIS A 215 -16.48 22.81 -5.48
N TRP A 216 -17.24 21.96 -4.77
CA TRP A 216 -17.03 20.51 -4.82
C TRP A 216 -17.27 19.98 -6.24
N LYS A 217 -16.22 19.38 -6.81
CA LYS A 217 -16.22 18.82 -8.17
C LYS A 217 -16.15 17.30 -8.15
N THR A 218 -15.54 16.74 -7.11
CA THR A 218 -15.36 15.30 -6.95
C THR A 218 -16.71 14.64 -6.75
N LYS A 219 -16.97 13.58 -7.52
CA LYS A 219 -18.20 12.79 -7.39
C LYS A 219 -18.16 11.96 -6.10
N LEU A 220 -19.29 11.87 -5.44
CA LEU A 220 -19.47 11.11 -4.21
C LEU A 220 -20.45 9.97 -4.46
N TYR A 221 -20.02 8.75 -4.21
CA TYR A 221 -20.85 7.55 -4.29
C TYR A 221 -21.07 6.98 -2.89
N ASP A 222 -22.30 6.63 -2.56
CA ASP A 222 -22.60 5.78 -1.40
C ASP A 222 -22.90 4.37 -1.91
N LEU A 223 -21.98 3.46 -1.62
CA LEU A 223 -22.05 2.07 -2.08
C LEU A 223 -22.90 1.19 -1.17
N GLY A 224 -23.35 1.71 -0.02
CA GLY A 224 -24.17 1.01 0.94
C GLY A 224 -23.38 0.33 2.06
N ASP A 225 -23.91 -0.79 2.54
CA ASP A 225 -23.45 -1.45 3.76
C ASP A 225 -22.81 -2.82 3.48
N ILE A 226 -21.64 -3.09 4.06
CA ILE A 226 -21.13 -4.45 4.25
C ILE A 226 -21.58 -4.95 5.62
N ASN A 227 -22.47 -5.95 5.63
CA ASN A 227 -22.89 -6.61 6.86
C ASN A 227 -21.81 -7.60 7.35
N SER A 228 -21.84 -7.94 8.64
CA SER A 228 -21.00 -9.02 9.18
C SER A 228 -21.30 -10.32 8.43
N GLY A 229 -20.26 -10.97 7.91
CA GLY A 229 -20.36 -12.31 7.36
C GLY A 229 -20.48 -13.36 8.45
N GLU A 230 -20.61 -14.63 8.07
CA GLU A 230 -20.64 -15.73 9.04
C GLU A 230 -19.35 -15.72 9.88
N ARG A 231 -18.20 -15.51 9.22
CA ARG A 231 -16.90 -15.32 9.85
C ARG A 231 -16.38 -13.90 9.64
N VAL A 232 -15.50 -13.44 10.53
CA VAL A 232 -14.85 -12.13 10.39
C VAL A 232 -14.01 -12.09 9.11
N GLU A 233 -13.39 -13.23 8.77
CA GLU A 233 -12.61 -13.37 7.53
C GLU A 233 -13.45 -13.14 6.26
N ASP A 234 -14.75 -13.45 6.28
CA ASP A 234 -15.64 -13.22 5.14
C ASP A 234 -15.85 -11.71 4.92
N THR A 235 -16.04 -10.96 6.01
CA THR A 235 -16.14 -9.49 5.94
C THR A 235 -14.83 -8.85 5.53
N TYR A 236 -13.69 -9.36 6.04
CA TYR A 236 -12.37 -8.90 5.60
C TYR A 236 -12.19 -9.12 4.10
N PHE A 237 -12.55 -10.29 3.59
CA PHE A 237 -12.44 -10.61 2.16
C PHE A 237 -13.30 -9.67 1.30
N ALA A 238 -14.55 -9.44 1.70
CA ALA A 238 -15.44 -8.50 1.02
C ALA A 238 -14.84 -7.08 0.96
N LEU A 239 -14.36 -6.57 2.10
CA LEU A 239 -13.77 -5.23 2.20
C LEU A 239 -12.46 -5.13 1.41
N GLN A 240 -11.58 -6.13 1.50
CA GLN A 240 -10.34 -6.22 0.74
C GLN A 240 -10.60 -6.15 -0.77
N THR A 241 -11.58 -6.92 -1.24
CA THR A 241 -11.94 -6.99 -2.66
C THR A 241 -12.50 -5.66 -3.14
N LEU A 242 -13.40 -5.04 -2.36
CA LEU A 242 -13.96 -3.73 -2.69
C LEU A 242 -12.89 -2.65 -2.78
N VAL A 243 -12.01 -2.57 -1.77
CA VAL A 243 -10.91 -1.59 -1.73
C VAL A 243 -9.97 -1.79 -2.92
N ALA A 244 -9.59 -3.03 -3.22
CA ALA A 244 -8.72 -3.35 -4.34
C ALA A 244 -9.30 -2.84 -5.67
N GLU A 245 -10.58 -3.10 -5.92
CA GLU A 245 -11.23 -2.69 -7.18
C GLU A 245 -11.41 -1.17 -7.29
N LEU A 246 -11.77 -0.49 -6.21
CA LEU A 246 -11.89 0.97 -6.19
C LEU A 246 -10.55 1.67 -6.40
N VAL A 247 -9.48 1.18 -5.76
CA VAL A 247 -8.14 1.74 -5.91
C VAL A 247 -7.60 1.54 -7.34
N LYS A 248 -7.89 0.40 -7.99
CA LYS A 248 -7.52 0.15 -9.40
C LYS A 248 -8.08 1.20 -10.37
N ILE A 249 -9.28 1.72 -10.10
CA ILE A 249 -9.92 2.76 -10.92
C ILE A 249 -9.64 4.18 -10.39
N ASN A 250 -8.65 4.33 -9.49
CA ASN A 250 -8.24 5.58 -8.87
C ASN A 250 -9.37 6.28 -8.09
N CYS A 251 -10.29 5.53 -7.49
CA CYS A 251 -11.25 6.05 -6.53
C CYS A 251 -10.70 5.95 -5.11
N ILE A 252 -11.19 6.80 -4.21
CA ILE A 252 -10.81 6.80 -2.79
C ILE A 252 -11.93 6.13 -1.99
N PRO A 253 -11.71 4.91 -1.46
CA PRO A 253 -12.65 4.29 -0.54
C PRO A 253 -12.64 5.05 0.80
N ILE A 254 -13.84 5.39 1.26
CA ILE A 254 -14.13 5.99 2.56
C ILE A 254 -14.89 4.94 3.37
N VAL A 255 -14.20 4.31 4.31
CA VAL A 255 -14.76 3.23 5.13
C VAL A 255 -15.23 3.78 6.45
N VAL A 256 -16.50 3.56 6.78
CA VAL A 256 -17.10 4.06 8.02
C VAL A 256 -17.59 2.88 8.83
N GLY A 257 -17.38 2.94 10.15
CA GLY A 257 -17.83 1.89 11.05
C GLY A 257 -16.85 0.74 11.19
N GLY A 258 -17.30 -0.27 11.92
CA GLY A 258 -16.53 -1.42 12.33
C GLY A 258 -15.39 -1.07 13.29
N SER A 259 -14.58 -2.07 13.60
CA SER A 259 -13.44 -1.91 14.50
C SER A 259 -12.11 -1.69 13.78
N MET A 260 -11.13 -1.15 14.52
CA MET A 260 -9.82 -0.75 13.96
C MET A 260 -9.03 -1.88 13.29
N ASP A 261 -9.33 -3.16 13.58
CA ASP A 261 -8.77 -4.30 12.86
C ASP A 261 -9.07 -4.29 11.36
N LEU A 262 -10.13 -3.61 10.92
CA LEU A 262 -10.40 -3.42 9.50
C LEU A 262 -9.26 -2.70 8.77
N MET A 263 -8.39 -1.96 9.45
CA MET A 263 -7.15 -1.44 8.87
C MET A 263 -6.28 -2.55 8.25
N HIS A 264 -6.32 -3.77 8.80
CA HIS A 264 -5.71 -4.94 8.18
C HIS A 264 -6.32 -5.21 6.80
N ALA A 265 -7.65 -5.29 6.72
CA ALA A 265 -8.36 -5.55 5.47
C ALA A 265 -8.12 -4.44 4.43
N LEU A 266 -8.11 -3.16 4.85
CA LEU A 266 -7.76 -2.06 3.95
C LEU A 266 -6.34 -2.22 3.38
N SER A 267 -5.37 -2.51 4.26
CA SER A 267 -3.97 -2.67 3.87
C SER A 267 -3.76 -3.85 2.92
N VAL A 268 -4.43 -4.98 3.17
CA VAL A 268 -4.37 -6.15 2.30
C VAL A 268 -5.02 -5.88 0.95
N GLY A 269 -6.09 -5.08 0.91
CA GLY A 269 -6.71 -4.62 -0.33
C GLY A 269 -5.75 -3.81 -1.22
N PHE A 270 -4.67 -3.26 -0.68
CA PHE A 270 -3.65 -2.53 -1.45
C PHE A 270 -2.54 -3.42 -2.02
N GLU A 271 -2.44 -4.70 -1.63
CA GLU A 271 -1.38 -5.60 -2.10
C GLU A 271 -1.41 -5.81 -3.61
N ILE A 272 -2.59 -5.66 -4.23
CA ILE A 272 -2.77 -5.67 -5.70
C ILE A 272 -1.97 -4.60 -6.44
N THR A 273 -1.55 -3.53 -5.75
CA THR A 273 -0.72 -2.48 -6.33
C THR A 273 0.75 -2.92 -6.44
N GLU A 274 1.12 -4.01 -5.77
CA GLU A 274 2.49 -4.50 -5.60
C GLU A 274 3.47 -3.44 -5.06
N GLN A 275 2.94 -2.37 -4.46
CA GLN A 275 3.71 -1.26 -3.93
C GLN A 275 3.77 -1.30 -2.41
N LEU A 276 4.89 -0.81 -1.90
CA LEU A 276 5.07 -0.55 -0.49
C LEU A 276 4.18 0.61 -0.04
N ILE A 277 3.36 0.40 0.99
CA ILE A 277 2.39 1.37 1.49
C ILE A 277 2.76 1.93 2.87
N ASN A 278 2.32 3.16 3.10
CA ASN A 278 2.41 3.83 4.39
C ASN A 278 1.02 3.91 5.04
N LEU A 279 0.93 3.46 6.28
CA LEU A 279 -0.29 3.55 7.08
C LEU A 279 -0.15 4.66 8.12
N CYS A 280 -1.24 5.37 8.40
CA CYS A 280 -1.31 6.24 9.56
C CYS A 280 -2.61 6.01 10.34
N ALA A 281 -2.46 5.75 11.64
CA ALA A 281 -3.57 5.65 12.58
C ALA A 281 -3.69 6.94 13.40
N VAL A 282 -4.88 7.51 13.49
CA VAL A 282 -5.21 8.55 14.46
C VAL A 282 -5.84 7.85 15.66
N ASP A 283 -5.01 7.56 16.64
CA ASP A 283 -5.34 6.66 17.74
C ASP A 283 -4.56 7.06 19.01
N GLU A 284 -5.13 6.78 20.18
CA GLU A 284 -4.40 6.96 21.43
C GLU A 284 -3.44 5.80 21.75
N ARG A 285 -3.58 4.67 21.04
CA ARG A 285 -2.77 3.45 21.15
C ARG A 285 -2.02 3.12 19.86
N LEU A 286 -0.88 2.43 19.99
CA LEU A 286 -0.10 1.96 18.84
C LEU A 286 -0.70 0.73 18.15
N ASN A 287 -1.47 -0.08 18.90
CA ASN A 287 -2.13 -1.29 18.44
C ASN A 287 -1.19 -2.30 17.75
N LEU A 288 0.03 -2.46 18.29
CA LEU A 288 1.05 -3.32 17.69
C LEU A 288 0.67 -4.80 17.80
N GLY A 289 0.18 -5.24 18.96
CA GLY A 289 -0.15 -6.64 19.23
C GLY A 289 1.07 -7.55 19.42
N GLN A 290 0.82 -8.84 19.61
CA GLN A 290 1.86 -9.88 19.62
C GLN A 290 1.77 -10.75 18.35
N PRO A 291 2.86 -11.42 17.94
CA PRO A 291 2.87 -12.30 16.77
C PRO A 291 1.90 -13.48 16.84
N GLU A 292 1.68 -14.02 18.03
CA GLU A 292 0.86 -15.22 18.25
C GLU A 292 -0.63 -14.90 18.44
N ASP A 293 -0.96 -13.63 18.67
CA ASP A 293 -2.33 -13.19 18.93
C ASP A 293 -3.15 -13.14 17.63
N PRO A 294 -4.45 -13.49 17.69
CA PRO A 294 -5.35 -13.27 16.56
C PRO A 294 -5.49 -11.77 16.26
N ILE A 295 -5.84 -11.46 15.01
CA ILE A 295 -6.08 -10.09 14.57
C ILE A 295 -7.18 -9.46 15.45
N SER A 296 -6.88 -8.31 16.03
CA SER A 296 -7.83 -7.56 16.84
C SER A 296 -7.60 -6.05 16.70
N SER A 297 -8.58 -5.26 17.15
CA SER A 297 -8.47 -3.79 17.22
C SER A 297 -7.20 -3.29 17.95
N LYS A 298 -6.65 -4.08 18.89
CA LYS A 298 -5.45 -3.75 19.67
C LYS A 298 -4.15 -4.35 19.11
N GLY A 299 -4.21 -5.11 18.02
CA GLY A 299 -3.08 -5.90 17.55
C GLY A 299 -3.10 -6.22 16.07
N TYR A 300 -3.71 -5.38 15.23
CA TYR A 300 -3.76 -5.65 13.79
C TYR A 300 -2.38 -5.46 13.12
N LEU A 301 -1.50 -4.65 13.70
CA LEU A 301 -0.24 -4.28 13.05
C LEU A 301 0.78 -5.44 13.04
N SER A 302 0.85 -6.27 14.08
CA SER A 302 1.70 -7.47 14.11
C SER A 302 1.36 -8.39 12.93
N SER A 303 0.07 -8.57 12.66
CA SER A 303 -0.38 -9.41 11.55
C SER A 303 0.14 -8.89 10.20
N LEU A 304 0.15 -7.56 9.97
CA LEU A 304 0.67 -6.97 8.74
C LEU A 304 2.18 -7.13 8.59
N LEU A 305 2.93 -6.98 9.69
CA LEU A 305 4.39 -7.14 9.71
C LEU A 305 4.84 -8.58 9.40
N LEU A 306 4.03 -9.57 9.78
CA LEU A 306 4.33 -10.98 9.59
C LEU A 306 3.93 -11.50 8.21
N ARG A 307 3.15 -10.75 7.43
CA ARG A 307 2.77 -11.14 6.07
C ARG A 307 3.99 -11.28 5.16
N ARG A 308 3.92 -12.23 4.22
CA ARG A 308 4.96 -12.48 3.23
C ARG A 308 4.31 -12.60 1.84
N PRO A 309 4.65 -11.74 0.88
CA PRO A 309 5.51 -10.56 1.03
C PRO A 309 4.87 -9.50 1.96
N CYS A 310 5.70 -8.77 2.72
CA CYS A 310 5.25 -7.64 3.52
C CYS A 310 5.22 -6.39 2.63
N TYR A 311 4.05 -5.76 2.50
CA TYR A 311 3.87 -4.51 1.75
C TYR A 311 3.86 -3.26 2.63
N LEU A 312 3.92 -3.40 3.96
CA LEU A 312 4.02 -2.27 4.88
C LEU A 312 5.44 -1.71 4.88
N PHE A 313 5.60 -0.45 4.47
CA PHE A 313 6.89 0.25 4.58
C PHE A 313 6.98 1.12 5.83
N ASN A 314 5.90 1.85 6.13
CA ASN A 314 5.85 2.69 7.31
C ASN A 314 4.49 2.61 7.99
N HIS A 315 4.51 2.68 9.32
CA HIS A 315 3.34 2.94 10.13
C HIS A 315 3.59 4.22 10.96
N ALA A 316 2.61 5.10 11.01
CA ALA A 316 2.61 6.29 11.84
C ALA A 316 1.39 6.29 12.77
N THR A 317 1.57 6.73 14.02
CA THR A 317 0.43 6.92 14.93
C THR A 317 0.38 8.35 15.45
N VAL A 318 -0.75 9.03 15.23
CA VAL A 318 -1.01 10.41 15.67
C VAL A 318 -2.01 10.39 16.82
N GLY A 319 -1.62 10.94 17.97
CA GLY A 319 -2.45 10.96 19.19
C GLY A 319 -1.96 10.03 20.29
N VAL A 320 -0.79 9.40 20.14
CA VAL A 320 -0.27 8.42 21.10
C VAL A 320 -0.19 9.02 22.51
N GLN A 321 -0.71 8.26 23.47
CA GLN A 321 -0.69 8.60 24.88
C GLN A 321 0.20 7.60 25.64
N PRO A 322 1.38 8.01 26.14
CA PRO A 322 2.31 7.09 26.80
C PRO A 322 1.70 6.35 28.00
N ASN A 323 0.76 6.95 28.72
CA ASN A 323 0.04 6.33 29.85
C ASN A 323 -1.00 5.29 29.42
N ARG A 324 -1.25 5.11 28.12
CA ARG A 324 -2.18 4.11 27.57
C ARG A 324 -1.48 3.02 26.77
N ASN A 325 -0.14 3.08 26.66
CA ASN A 325 0.66 2.16 25.87
C ASN A 325 1.75 1.53 26.76
N PRO A 326 1.93 0.19 26.72
CA PRO A 326 3.03 -0.46 27.42
C PRO A 326 4.40 0.08 26.97
N PRO A 327 5.35 0.36 27.89
CA PRO A 327 6.67 0.86 27.51
C PRO A 327 7.44 -0.07 26.56
N GLN A 328 7.26 -1.39 26.68
CA GLN A 328 7.87 -2.38 25.81
C GLN A 328 7.36 -2.28 24.37
N GLU A 329 6.06 -2.03 24.20
CA GLU A 329 5.44 -1.84 22.89
C GLU A 329 5.94 -0.55 22.23
N MET A 330 5.99 0.54 22.99
CA MET A 330 6.57 1.81 22.53
C MET A 330 8.04 1.65 22.09
N ALA A 331 8.84 0.90 22.86
CA ALA A 331 10.23 0.65 22.53
C ALA A 331 10.39 -0.24 21.29
N LEU A 332 9.52 -1.24 21.10
CA LEU A 332 9.53 -2.06 19.89
C LEU A 332 9.12 -1.24 18.65
N TYR A 333 8.09 -0.42 18.78
CA TYR A 333 7.62 0.46 17.72
C TYR A 333 8.72 1.42 17.26
N ASP A 334 9.50 1.97 18.19
CA ASP A 334 10.67 2.79 17.89
C ASP A 334 11.81 2.01 17.21
N LYS A 335 12.07 0.76 17.64
CA LYS A 335 13.04 -0.14 16.98
C LYS A 335 12.64 -0.55 15.56
N LEU A 336 11.34 -0.57 15.27
CA LEU A 336 10.80 -0.74 13.92
C LEU A 336 10.87 0.56 13.11
N PHE A 337 11.44 1.62 13.69
CA PHE A 337 11.60 2.96 13.12
C PHE A 337 10.28 3.64 12.78
N PHE A 338 9.14 3.14 13.24
CA PHE A 338 7.83 3.71 12.98
C PHE A 338 7.63 5.08 13.63
N ASP A 339 6.70 5.86 13.08
CA ASP A 339 6.55 7.27 13.46
C ASP A 339 5.47 7.47 14.53
N VAL A 340 5.72 8.40 15.45
CA VAL A 340 4.80 8.72 16.55
C VAL A 340 4.67 10.23 16.69
N CYS A 341 3.43 10.72 16.61
CA CYS A 341 3.07 12.06 17.06
C CYS A 341 2.24 11.94 18.35
N LYS A 342 2.83 12.29 19.50
CA LYS A 342 2.16 12.23 20.80
C LYS A 342 1.05 13.28 20.88
N LEU A 343 -0.05 12.97 21.58
CA LEU A 343 -1.16 13.92 21.73
C LEU A 343 -0.72 15.28 22.29
N GLY A 344 0.17 15.31 23.29
CA GLY A 344 0.66 16.55 23.89
C GLY A 344 1.48 17.40 22.91
N ALA A 345 2.26 16.76 22.03
CA ALA A 345 3.03 17.46 21.00
C ALA A 345 2.07 18.06 19.96
N PHE A 346 1.11 17.27 19.47
CA PHE A 346 0.07 17.76 18.56
C PHE A 346 -0.75 18.91 19.17
N THR A 347 -1.09 18.83 20.45
CA THR A 347 -1.86 19.88 21.14
C THR A 347 -1.08 21.19 21.22
N SER A 348 0.24 21.10 21.36
CA SER A 348 1.13 22.27 21.40
C SER A 348 1.32 22.86 20.00
N ASP A 349 1.51 21.99 18.99
CA ASP A 349 1.60 22.38 17.59
C ASP A 349 1.00 21.29 16.68
N PHE A 350 -0.16 21.58 16.11
CA PHE A 350 -0.87 20.64 15.24
C PHE A 350 -0.11 20.35 13.94
N ARG A 351 0.81 21.24 13.53
CA ARG A 351 1.56 21.12 12.27
C ARG A 351 2.48 19.91 12.29
N LEU A 352 2.87 19.45 13.48
CA LEU A 352 3.68 18.25 13.67
C LEU A 352 2.99 16.96 13.16
N ALA A 353 1.65 16.94 13.03
CA ALA A 353 0.97 15.79 12.44
C ALA A 353 0.93 15.83 10.91
N GLU A 354 1.09 17.00 10.28
CA GLU A 354 0.94 17.15 8.82
C GLU A 354 1.85 16.22 8.01
N PRO A 355 3.15 16.08 8.35
CA PRO A 355 4.04 15.19 7.60
C PRO A 355 3.59 13.72 7.65
N HIS A 356 3.12 13.25 8.81
CA HIS A 356 2.64 11.88 8.98
C HIS A 356 1.39 11.62 8.14
N LEU A 357 0.44 12.56 8.14
CA LEU A 357 -0.80 12.47 7.35
C LEU A 357 -0.51 12.56 5.85
N ARG A 358 0.39 13.45 5.42
CA ARG A 358 0.78 13.62 4.02
C ARG A 358 1.56 12.42 3.47
N ASN A 359 2.26 11.68 4.33
CA ASN A 359 3.05 10.52 3.92
C ASN A 359 2.25 9.21 3.80
N ALA A 360 1.00 9.18 4.28
CA ALA A 360 0.17 7.97 4.33
C ALA A 360 -0.58 7.72 3.01
N ASP A 361 -0.64 6.44 2.61
CA ASP A 361 -1.51 5.93 1.54
C ASP A 361 -2.90 5.59 2.10
N ILE A 362 -2.94 5.08 3.35
CA ILE A 362 -4.17 4.76 4.10
C ILE A 362 -4.14 5.47 5.45
N ILE A 363 -5.23 6.18 5.78
CA ILE A 363 -5.44 6.78 7.10
C ILE A 363 -6.66 6.16 7.76
N GLY A 364 -6.50 5.67 8.99
CA GLY A 364 -7.60 5.22 9.84
C GLY A 364 -7.74 6.12 11.06
N MET A 365 -8.94 6.65 11.28
CA MET A 365 -9.26 7.50 12.41
C MET A 365 -10.12 6.74 13.43
N ASN A 366 -9.56 6.48 14.60
CA ASN A 366 -10.26 5.79 15.69
C ASN A 366 -11.00 6.82 16.56
N LEU A 367 -12.31 6.66 16.71
CA LEU A 367 -13.10 7.53 17.59
C LEU A 367 -12.72 7.39 19.07
N ASP A 368 -12.07 6.31 19.50
CA ASP A 368 -11.58 6.16 20.88
C ASP A 368 -10.43 7.14 21.22
N ALA A 369 -9.79 7.71 20.19
CA ALA A 369 -8.81 8.78 20.34
C ALA A 369 -9.45 10.11 20.72
N VAL A 370 -10.75 10.27 20.48
CA VAL A 370 -11.52 11.48 20.82
C VAL A 370 -11.81 11.47 22.32
N LYS A 371 -11.76 12.65 22.91
CA LYS A 371 -12.06 12.84 24.33
C LYS A 371 -13.48 12.38 24.63
N ALA A 372 -13.64 11.52 25.65
CA ALA A 372 -14.91 10.90 26.01
C ALA A 372 -16.03 11.92 26.27
N SER A 373 -15.70 13.11 26.79
CA SER A 373 -16.67 14.19 26.99
C SER A 373 -17.23 14.78 25.69
N GLU A 374 -16.47 14.75 24.60
CA GLU A 374 -16.92 15.21 23.27
C GLU A 374 -17.89 14.20 22.65
N ARG A 375 -17.67 12.90 22.94
CA ARG A 375 -18.54 11.79 22.52
C ARG A 375 -19.70 11.52 23.49
N GLN A 376 -19.77 12.26 24.60
CA GLN A 376 -20.75 12.06 25.69
C GLN A 376 -20.75 10.63 26.26
N LEU A 377 -19.58 9.98 26.29
CA LEU A 377 -19.44 8.63 26.82
C LEU A 377 -19.20 8.65 28.34
N LYS A 378 -19.83 7.69 29.05
CA LYS A 378 -19.61 7.48 30.49
C LYS A 378 -18.21 6.96 30.80
N GLU A 379 -17.70 6.09 29.92
CA GLU A 379 -16.38 5.50 29.98
C GLU A 379 -15.65 5.74 28.67
N GLY A 380 -14.33 5.90 28.71
CA GLY A 380 -13.54 6.19 27.52
C GLY A 380 -12.28 6.97 27.85
N ASN A 381 -11.68 7.56 26.84
CA ASN A 381 -10.46 8.35 26.99
C ASN A 381 -10.75 9.75 27.54
N PRO A 382 -10.39 10.09 28.80
CA PRO A 382 -10.67 11.41 29.35
C PRO A 382 -9.78 12.52 28.77
N ASN A 383 -8.66 12.15 28.14
CA ASN A 383 -7.65 13.07 27.62
C ASN A 383 -7.41 12.80 26.13
N GLY A 384 -8.46 12.83 25.30
CA GLY A 384 -8.37 12.63 23.85
C GLY A 384 -8.36 13.93 23.05
N PHE A 385 -8.44 13.80 21.72
CA PHE A 385 -8.65 14.93 20.82
C PHE A 385 -10.01 15.60 21.09
N THR A 386 -10.05 16.92 20.94
CA THR A 386 -11.32 17.65 20.79
C THR A 386 -11.91 17.39 19.40
N LEU A 387 -13.22 17.62 19.23
CA LEU A 387 -13.87 17.46 17.92
C LEU A 387 -13.22 18.35 16.84
N GLU A 388 -12.87 19.59 17.17
CA GLU A 388 -12.18 20.52 16.27
C GLU A 388 -10.83 19.97 15.80
N GLN A 389 -10.04 19.41 16.73
CA GLN A 389 -8.77 18.78 16.40
C GLN A 389 -8.94 17.56 15.49
N PHE A 390 -9.92 16.71 15.79
CA PHE A 390 -10.20 15.51 15.00
C PHE A 390 -10.63 15.85 13.57
N CYS A 391 -11.54 16.83 13.41
CA CYS A 391 -11.96 17.35 12.10
C CYS A 391 -10.82 18.00 11.32
N ARG A 392 -9.93 18.75 12.00
CA ARG A 392 -8.73 19.33 11.38
C ARG A 392 -7.76 18.27 10.85
N ILE A 393 -7.59 17.17 11.59
CA ILE A 393 -6.79 16.02 11.12
C ILE A 393 -7.43 15.41 9.87
N ALA A 394 -8.76 15.22 9.87
CA ALA A 394 -9.49 14.73 8.70
C ALA A 394 -9.33 15.65 7.48
N LYS A 395 -9.41 16.98 7.67
CA LYS A 395 -9.11 17.94 6.62
C LYS A 395 -7.71 17.77 6.06
N TYR A 396 -6.68 17.68 6.91
CA TYR A 396 -5.31 17.47 6.45
C TYR A 396 -5.09 16.13 5.75
N ALA A 397 -5.77 15.07 6.19
CA ALA A 397 -5.80 13.80 5.47
C ALA A 397 -6.35 13.99 4.05
N GLY A 398 -7.44 14.73 3.88
CA GLY A 398 -8.03 15.05 2.58
C GLY A 398 -7.06 15.79 1.64
N ILE A 399 -6.32 16.80 2.15
CA ILE A 399 -5.40 17.60 1.32
C ILE A 399 -4.17 16.79 0.86
N SER A 400 -3.89 15.63 1.47
CA SER A 400 -2.78 14.76 1.05
C SER A 400 -3.01 14.21 -0.36
N ASP A 401 -2.17 14.58 -1.33
CA ASP A 401 -2.22 14.04 -2.69
C ASP A 401 -1.86 12.53 -2.75
N LYS A 402 -1.20 11.99 -1.71
CA LYS A 402 -0.79 10.58 -1.64
C LYS A 402 -1.90 9.67 -1.13
N LEU A 403 -2.81 10.20 -0.30
CA LEU A 403 -3.85 9.40 0.34
C LEU A 403 -4.82 8.83 -0.69
N SER A 404 -5.04 7.53 -0.62
CA SER A 404 -5.92 6.79 -1.54
C SER A 404 -6.95 5.93 -0.83
N CYS A 405 -6.93 5.82 0.50
CA CYS A 405 -8.00 5.23 1.29
C CYS A 405 -8.11 5.90 2.67
N PHE A 406 -9.35 6.09 3.14
CA PHE A 406 -9.64 6.74 4.42
C PHE A 406 -10.66 5.92 5.21
N GLY A 407 -10.48 5.82 6.52
CA GLY A 407 -11.36 5.06 7.41
C GLY A 407 -11.71 5.82 8.70
N VAL A 408 -12.93 5.65 9.19
CA VAL A 408 -13.41 6.18 10.48
C VAL A 408 -14.03 5.03 11.27
N PHE A 409 -13.42 4.67 12.40
CA PHE A 409 -13.66 3.41 13.10
C PHE A 409 -14.13 3.59 14.55
N ASN A 410 -14.70 2.53 15.09
CA ASN A 410 -15.29 2.46 16.44
C ASN A 410 -16.39 3.51 16.75
N PRO A 411 -17.28 3.89 15.82
CA PRO A 411 -18.48 4.63 16.21
C PRO A 411 -19.41 3.75 17.06
N MET A 412 -20.10 4.38 18.00
CA MET A 412 -21.09 3.74 18.88
C MET A 412 -22.48 4.31 18.60
N ASN A 413 -23.49 3.45 18.54
CA ASN A 413 -24.87 3.89 18.29
C ASN A 413 -25.61 4.35 19.57
N GLU A 414 -25.10 4.04 20.77
CA GLU A 414 -25.82 4.31 22.03
C GLU A 414 -26.11 5.80 22.28
N ASN A 415 -25.29 6.68 21.69
CA ASN A 415 -25.42 8.13 21.82
C ASN A 415 -25.31 8.74 20.41
N SER A 416 -26.38 9.33 19.88
CA SER A 416 -26.46 9.91 18.52
C SER A 416 -25.38 10.95 18.14
N TYR A 417 -24.49 11.32 19.07
CA TYR A 417 -23.38 12.25 18.83
C TYR A 417 -22.29 11.67 17.93
N ASP A 418 -22.04 10.36 17.97
CA ASP A 418 -21.04 9.76 17.09
C ASP A 418 -21.48 9.86 15.60
N ALA A 419 -22.78 9.86 15.30
CA ALA A 419 -23.31 10.09 13.95
C ALA A 419 -22.91 11.46 13.43
N ALA A 420 -23.16 12.51 14.23
CA ALA A 420 -22.75 13.86 13.90
C ALA A 420 -21.22 14.00 13.83
N LEU A 421 -20.47 13.37 14.75
CA LEU A 421 -19.01 13.41 14.73
C LEU A 421 -18.44 12.81 13.45
N VAL A 422 -18.92 11.62 13.06
CA VAL A 422 -18.55 10.96 11.81
C VAL A 422 -18.92 11.85 10.62
N ALA A 423 -20.15 12.36 10.57
CA ALA A 423 -20.61 13.25 9.50
C ALA A 423 -19.70 14.46 9.31
N HIS A 424 -19.37 15.19 10.39
CA HIS A 424 -18.47 16.33 10.33
C HIS A 424 -17.04 15.95 9.96
N THR A 425 -16.53 14.82 10.46
CA THR A 425 -15.21 14.30 10.11
C THR A 425 -15.11 14.02 8.61
N LEU A 426 -16.11 13.34 8.04
CA LEU A 426 -16.21 13.07 6.61
C LEU A 426 -16.36 14.35 5.79
N TRP A 427 -17.16 15.30 6.26
CA TRP A 427 -17.34 16.58 5.59
C TRP A 427 -16.02 17.35 5.44
N TYR A 428 -15.25 17.47 6.53
CA TYR A 428 -13.95 18.15 6.49
C TYR A 428 -12.91 17.38 5.69
N PHE A 429 -12.96 16.04 5.71
CA PHE A 429 -12.14 15.21 4.83
C PHE A 429 -12.41 15.52 3.35
N MET A 430 -13.68 15.53 2.94
CA MET A 430 -14.10 15.84 1.56
C MET A 430 -13.73 17.27 1.16
N GLU A 431 -13.86 18.24 2.08
CA GLU A 431 -13.36 19.60 1.85
C GLU A 431 -11.84 19.61 1.60
N GLY A 432 -11.08 18.83 2.36
CA GLY A 432 -9.64 18.67 2.15
C GLY A 432 -9.29 18.08 0.77
N ILE A 433 -10.06 17.11 0.27
CA ILE A 433 -9.85 16.53 -1.08
C ILE A 433 -9.93 17.61 -2.16
N GLU A 434 -10.90 18.52 -2.06
CA GLU A 434 -11.09 19.61 -3.03
C GLU A 434 -9.97 20.66 -2.98
N GLU A 435 -9.22 20.70 -1.88
CA GLU A 435 -8.08 21.58 -1.68
C GLU A 435 -6.74 20.97 -2.18
N ARG A 436 -6.73 19.72 -2.65
CA ARG A 436 -5.55 19.06 -3.23
C ARG A 436 -4.91 19.90 -4.34
N LYS A 437 -3.58 19.98 -4.34
CA LYS A 437 -2.81 20.84 -5.27
C LYS A 437 -2.02 20.04 -6.32
N GLY A 438 -2.02 18.72 -6.23
CA GLY A 438 -1.24 17.86 -7.11
C GLY A 438 0.25 18.10 -6.91
N ASP A 439 0.68 18.19 -5.65
CA ASP A 439 2.10 18.19 -5.29
C ASP A 439 2.66 16.76 -5.32
N PHE A 440 3.99 16.62 -5.24
CA PHE A 440 4.66 15.34 -5.10
C PHE A 440 4.07 14.51 -3.92
N PRO A 441 3.82 13.20 -4.07
CA PRO A 441 4.33 12.30 -5.13
C PRO A 441 3.56 12.29 -6.45
N VAL A 442 2.45 13.03 -6.57
CA VAL A 442 1.65 13.08 -7.81
C VAL A 442 2.22 14.10 -8.80
N GLY A 443 2.73 15.22 -8.29
CA GLY A 443 3.33 16.29 -9.09
C GLY A 443 4.79 16.07 -9.52
N SER A 444 5.26 16.88 -10.47
CA SER A 444 6.65 16.86 -10.93
C SER A 444 7.58 17.65 -9.99
N LYS A 445 8.79 17.15 -9.78
CA LYS A 445 9.85 17.87 -9.05
C LYS A 445 10.43 19.07 -9.83
N LYS A 446 10.11 19.22 -11.12
CA LYS A 446 10.74 20.23 -12.01
C LYS A 446 10.63 21.66 -11.49
N ASP A 447 9.50 21.99 -10.86
CA ASP A 447 9.22 23.36 -10.41
C ASP A 447 9.52 23.59 -8.91
N TYR A 448 10.12 22.60 -8.24
CA TYR A 448 10.42 22.67 -6.81
C TYR A 448 11.74 23.40 -6.56
N LEU A 449 11.79 24.18 -5.49
CA LEU A 449 13.04 24.77 -5.02
C LEU A 449 13.85 23.70 -4.31
N ARG A 450 15.06 23.42 -4.82
CA ARG A 450 16.01 22.46 -4.23
C ARG A 450 16.99 23.19 -3.32
N PHE A 451 17.11 22.72 -2.08
CA PHE A 451 18.07 23.19 -1.10
C PHE A 451 19.05 22.05 -0.77
N THR A 452 20.34 22.35 -0.73
CA THR A 452 21.37 21.39 -0.31
C THR A 452 22.00 21.91 0.97
N VAL A 453 21.91 21.12 2.03
CA VAL A 453 22.52 21.40 3.33
C VAL A 453 23.75 20.53 3.45
N VAL A 454 24.92 21.15 3.62
CA VAL A 454 26.18 20.44 3.83
C VAL A 454 26.30 20.11 5.31
N MET A 455 26.49 18.83 5.62
CA MET A 455 26.61 18.30 6.98
C MET A 455 28.07 17.98 7.30
N GLU A 456 28.47 18.12 8.56
CA GLU A 456 29.82 17.73 9.02
C GLU A 456 29.91 16.23 9.40
N ASN A 457 28.82 15.48 9.22
CA ASN A 457 28.70 14.05 9.52
C ASN A 457 28.95 13.17 8.29
N GLU A 458 28.80 11.85 8.46
CA GLU A 458 29.06 10.84 7.42
C GLU A 458 28.18 10.97 6.16
N PHE A 459 27.00 11.59 6.28
CA PHE A 459 26.06 11.73 5.16
C PHE A 459 26.42 12.88 4.22
N LYS A 460 27.32 13.79 4.63
CA LYS A 460 27.89 14.96 3.91
C LYS A 460 26.89 15.98 3.36
N GLU A 461 25.78 15.55 2.77
CA GLU A 461 24.77 16.41 2.14
C GLU A 461 23.36 15.88 2.42
N LEU A 462 22.46 16.78 2.81
CA LEU A 462 21.02 16.56 2.83
C LEU A 462 20.35 17.41 1.76
N ILE A 463 19.38 16.84 1.05
CA ILE A 463 18.65 17.52 -0.01
C ILE A 463 17.21 17.73 0.43
N PHE A 464 16.76 18.98 0.41
CA PHE A 464 15.38 19.37 0.68
C PHE A 464 14.74 19.96 -0.58
N TYR A 465 13.44 19.76 -0.71
CA TYR A 465 12.62 20.35 -1.77
C TYR A 465 11.46 21.10 -1.15
N LYS A 466 11.18 22.30 -1.67
CA LYS A 466 10.01 23.10 -1.30
C LYS A 466 9.09 23.27 -2.49
N SER A 467 7.80 22.93 -2.32
CA SER A 467 6.79 23.19 -3.36
C SER A 467 6.62 24.69 -3.55
N ASN A 468 6.64 25.13 -4.80
CA ASN A 468 6.34 26.51 -5.19
C ASN A 468 4.83 26.81 -5.17
N LYS A 469 3.97 25.79 -4.97
CA LYS A 469 2.51 25.94 -4.89
C LYS A 469 2.00 26.05 -3.45
N THR A 470 2.57 25.27 -2.55
CA THR A 470 2.04 25.08 -1.18
C THR A 470 3.01 25.44 -0.08
N ASP A 471 4.25 25.82 -0.41
CA ASP A 471 5.34 26.04 0.55
C ASP A 471 5.68 24.82 1.44
N ARG A 472 5.10 23.64 1.15
CA ARG A 472 5.39 22.38 1.84
C ARG A 472 6.80 21.90 1.54
N TRP A 473 7.34 21.13 2.48
CA TRP A 473 8.70 20.61 2.40
C TRP A 473 8.73 19.09 2.24
N TRP A 474 9.73 18.63 1.51
CA TRP A 474 10.11 17.23 1.34
C TRP A 474 11.62 17.12 1.50
N MET A 475 12.06 15.96 1.95
CA MET A 475 13.46 15.65 2.16
C MET A 475 13.81 14.38 1.38
N GLU A 476 14.96 14.40 0.71
CA GLU A 476 15.47 13.26 -0.05
C GLU A 476 16.24 12.31 0.86
N VAL A 477 15.89 11.02 0.78
CA VAL A 477 16.59 9.95 1.48
C VAL A 477 17.29 9.08 0.43
N PRO A 478 18.62 8.94 0.47
CA PRO A 478 19.38 8.14 -0.49
C PRO A 478 19.09 6.64 -0.30
N TYR A 479 19.25 5.88 -1.38
CA TYR A 479 19.00 4.43 -1.41
C TYR A 479 20.19 3.66 -2.04
N PRO A 480 20.43 2.39 -1.66
CA PRO A 480 21.40 1.52 -2.34
C PRO A 480 21.00 1.30 -3.80
N SER A 481 21.95 1.49 -4.73
CA SER A 481 21.72 1.52 -6.19
C SER A 481 21.20 0.20 -6.83
N THR A 482 20.95 -0.84 -6.04
CA THR A 482 20.58 -2.19 -6.49
C THR A 482 19.07 -2.41 -6.66
N GLU A 483 18.19 -1.67 -5.96
CA GLU A 483 16.73 -1.95 -5.92
C GLU A 483 15.81 -0.81 -6.42
N SER A 484 16.30 -0.03 -7.38
CA SER A 484 15.71 1.23 -7.89
C SER A 484 14.22 1.26 -8.35
N SER A 485 13.41 0.20 -8.22
CA SER A 485 11.98 0.24 -8.59
C SER A 485 10.98 0.11 -7.42
N ARG A 486 11.37 -0.49 -6.28
CA ARG A 486 10.40 -0.76 -5.20
C ARG A 486 10.19 0.41 -4.24
N PHE A 487 11.22 1.23 -4.04
CA PHE A 487 11.22 2.32 -3.05
C PHE A 487 11.03 3.72 -3.65
N GLU A 488 10.82 3.84 -4.96
CA GLU A 488 10.81 5.14 -5.67
C GLU A 488 9.81 6.15 -5.09
N ARG A 489 8.62 5.67 -4.67
CA ARG A 489 7.58 6.48 -4.02
C ARG A 489 7.97 7.00 -2.63
N HIS A 490 9.01 6.44 -2.02
CA HIS A 490 9.49 6.74 -0.67
C HIS A 490 10.82 7.50 -0.66
N HIS A 491 11.38 7.87 -1.82
CA HIS A 491 12.61 8.67 -1.92
C HIS A 491 12.47 10.07 -1.33
N LEU A 492 11.26 10.65 -1.39
CA LEU A 492 10.96 11.95 -0.79
C LEU A 492 10.00 11.78 0.36
N VAL A 493 10.47 12.15 1.53
CA VAL A 493 9.68 12.10 2.76
C VAL A 493 9.14 13.50 3.05
N PRO A 494 7.81 13.65 3.23
CA PRO A 494 7.22 14.87 3.78
C PRO A 494 7.94 15.31 5.05
N CYS A 495 8.42 16.55 5.12
CA CYS A 495 9.00 17.15 6.32
C CYS A 495 8.43 18.55 6.52
N ASP A 496 8.79 19.19 7.62
CA ASP A 496 8.47 20.58 7.87
C ASP A 496 9.70 21.50 7.68
N LYS A 497 9.49 22.80 7.88
CA LYS A 497 10.57 23.78 7.79
C LYS A 497 11.55 23.67 8.97
N LEU A 498 11.09 23.18 10.12
CA LEU A 498 11.93 23.04 11.31
C LEU A 498 13.01 21.97 11.08
N ASP A 499 12.68 20.87 10.39
CA ASP A 499 13.65 19.86 9.97
C ASP A 499 14.78 20.47 9.13
N TYR A 500 14.44 21.35 8.19
CA TYR A 500 15.43 22.10 7.40
C TYR A 500 16.26 23.06 8.26
N ASP A 501 15.61 23.82 9.14
CA ASP A 501 16.29 24.79 10.01
C ASP A 501 17.24 24.07 11.00
N ASN A 502 16.87 22.88 11.50
CA ASN A 502 17.71 22.04 12.35
C ASN A 502 18.89 21.45 11.58
N ALA A 503 18.66 20.97 10.35
CA ALA A 503 19.74 20.51 9.47
C ALA A 503 20.78 21.60 9.20
N MET A 504 20.35 22.86 9.02
CA MET A 504 21.25 24.01 8.88
C MET A 504 22.12 24.26 10.13
N ASN A 505 21.70 23.77 11.30
CA ASN A 505 22.47 23.77 12.54
C ASN A 505 23.26 22.47 12.75
N ASN A 506 23.46 21.67 11.69
CA ASN A 506 24.19 20.40 11.68
C ASN A 506 23.53 19.29 12.52
N GLU A 507 22.22 19.40 12.77
CA GLU A 507 21.42 18.36 13.43
C GLU A 507 20.75 17.48 12.37
N LEU A 508 20.98 16.16 12.42
CA LEU A 508 20.35 15.24 11.47
C LEU A 508 18.86 15.06 11.84
N PRO A 509 17.90 15.31 10.92
CA PRO A 509 16.49 15.12 11.24
C PRO A 509 16.15 13.66 11.54
N ASP A 510 15.46 13.41 12.66
CA ASP A 510 15.05 12.07 13.08
C ASP A 510 14.24 11.34 12.01
N LEU A 511 13.38 12.07 11.30
CA LEU A 511 12.56 11.52 10.21
C LEU A 511 13.42 11.00 9.05
N TRP A 512 14.52 11.70 8.73
CA TRP A 512 15.47 11.28 7.71
C TRP A 512 16.12 9.97 8.13
N TRP A 513 16.64 9.94 9.35
CA TRP A 513 17.37 8.81 9.91
C TRP A 513 16.49 7.55 10.00
N ARG A 514 15.27 7.68 10.53
CA ARG A 514 14.28 6.59 10.59
C ARG A 514 13.95 6.05 9.21
N THR A 515 13.78 6.92 8.22
CA THR A 515 13.48 6.48 6.85
C THR A 515 14.68 5.77 6.24
N TYR A 516 15.89 6.30 6.41
CA TYR A 516 17.13 5.68 5.93
C TYR A 516 17.31 4.27 6.51
N GLN A 517 17.07 4.09 7.81
CA GLN A 517 17.15 2.79 8.47
C GLN A 517 16.12 1.76 7.95
N LYS A 518 14.93 2.21 7.54
CA LYS A 518 13.91 1.33 6.92
C LYS A 518 14.28 0.89 5.51
N LEU A 519 15.09 1.69 4.81
CA LEU A 519 15.46 1.42 3.42
C LEU A 519 16.55 0.36 3.29
N GLY A 520 17.28 0.03 4.38
CA GLY A 520 18.23 -1.07 4.44
C GLY A 520 19.41 -0.90 3.50
#